data_AF-A0A3B0PKR2-F1
#
_entry.id   AF-A0A3B0PKR2-F1
#
_cell.length_a   1.000
_cell.length_b   1.000
_cell.length_c   1.000
_cell.angle_alpha   90.00
_cell.angle_beta   90.00
_cell.angle_gamma   90.00
#
_symmetry.space_group_name_H-M   'P 1'
#
loop_
_entity.id
_entity.type
_entity.pdbx_description
1 polymer ?
#
loop_
_entity_poly.entity_id
_entity_poly.type
_entity_poly.pdbx_seq_one_letter_code
_entity_poly.pdbx_strand_id
1 'polypeptide(L)' 'MVNKFYPKYKKVKIEIYSKYPELIAEQFKKINYVHPFNIFNGVGGFSHNEFGKIETVALFFERDIILEEVKKVDKSAW' A
#
# COMPACT_ATOMS: atom_id res chain seq x y z
N MET A 1 16.47 -9.38 -18.40
CA MET A 1 17.87 -9.24 -17.94
C MET A 1 18.08 -8.05 -17.00
N VAL A 2 17.55 -6.85 -17.30
CA VAL A 2 17.75 -5.60 -16.51
C VAL A 2 17.40 -5.75 -15.01
N ASN A 3 16.28 -6.38 -14.65
CA ASN A 3 15.88 -6.58 -13.24
C ASN A 3 16.85 -7.47 -12.43
N LYS A 4 17.66 -8.32 -13.08
CA LYS A 4 18.64 -9.18 -12.40
C LYS A 4 19.85 -8.38 -11.93
N PHE A 5 20.19 -7.31 -12.66
CA PHE A 5 21.29 -6.40 -12.33
C PHE A 5 20.84 -5.19 -11.51
N TYR A 6 19.55 -4.80 -11.63
CA TYR A 6 18.99 -3.65 -10.92
C TYR A 6 17.65 -3.98 -10.26
N PRO A 7 17.67 -4.81 -9.18
CA PRO A 7 16.45 -5.24 -8.50
C PRO A 7 15.64 -4.07 -7.92
N LYS A 8 16.29 -2.93 -7.62
CA LYS A 8 15.62 -1.71 -7.12
C LYS A 8 14.55 -1.15 -8.07
N TYR A 9 14.73 -1.30 -9.40
CA TYR A 9 13.77 -0.79 -10.39
C TYR A 9 12.72 -1.83 -10.79
N LYS A 10 12.69 -2.99 -10.11
CA LYS A 10 11.64 -3.97 -10.31
C LYS A 10 10.32 -3.37 -9.84
N LYS A 11 9.28 -3.46 -10.69
CA LYS A 11 7.90 -3.17 -10.28
C LYS A 11 7.42 -4.23 -9.30
N VAL A 12 6.82 -3.80 -8.20
CA VAL A 12 6.22 -4.67 -7.20
C VAL A 12 4.79 -4.28 -6.96
N LYS A 13 3.95 -5.30 -6.78
CA LYS A 13 2.59 -5.12 -6.28
C LYS A 13 2.67 -4.96 -4.77
N ILE A 14 2.07 -3.89 -4.26
CA ILE A 14 1.96 -3.62 -2.83
C ILE A 14 0.48 -3.71 -2.48
N GLU A 15 0.16 -4.60 -1.54
CA GLU A 15 -1.16 -4.74 -0.94
C GLU A 15 -1.05 -4.25 0.50
N ILE A 16 -1.92 -3.32 0.88
CA ILE A 16 -1.96 -2.72 2.22
C ILE A 16 -3.33 -3.01 2.81
N TYR A 17 -3.38 -3.66 3.95
CA TYR A 17 -4.59 -4.00 4.69
C TYR A 17 -4.71 -3.09 5.90
N SER A 18 -5.87 -2.46 6.09
CA SER A 18 -6.10 -1.51 7.17
C SER A 18 -7.58 -1.39 7.52
N LYS A 19 -7.89 -0.95 8.74
CA LYS A 19 -9.24 -0.50 9.12
C LYS A 19 -9.59 0.89 8.58
N TYR A 20 -8.61 1.64 8.07
CA TYR A 20 -8.75 3.03 7.67
C TYR A 20 -8.26 3.28 6.23
N PRO A 21 -8.71 2.51 5.22
CA PRO A 21 -8.21 2.63 3.84
C PRO A 21 -8.41 4.04 3.26
N GLU A 22 -9.53 4.69 3.55
CA GLU A 22 -9.83 6.04 3.07
C GLU A 22 -8.87 7.09 3.64
N LEU A 23 -8.48 6.96 4.93
CA LEU A 23 -7.51 7.88 5.53
C LEU A 23 -6.11 7.72 4.91
N ILE A 24 -5.75 6.50 4.53
CA ILE A 24 -4.50 6.23 3.82
C ILE A 24 -4.57 6.82 2.40
N ALA A 25 -5.70 6.69 1.70
CA ALA A 25 -5.90 7.32 0.40
C ALA A 25 -5.79 8.85 0.47
N GLU A 26 -6.34 9.47 1.52
CA GLU A 26 -6.14 10.90 1.78
C GLU A 26 -4.68 11.27 2.07
N GLN A 27 -3.93 10.42 2.80
CA GLN A 27 -2.50 10.63 2.99
C GLN A 27 -1.74 10.57 1.66
N PHE A 28 -2.07 9.61 0.79
CA PHE A 28 -1.50 9.53 -0.55
C PHE A 28 -1.78 10.79 -1.39
N LYS A 29 -2.99 11.35 -1.31
CA LYS A 29 -3.30 12.65 -1.94
C LYS A 29 -2.44 13.78 -1.37
N LYS A 30 -2.29 13.87 -0.05
CA LYS A 30 -1.50 14.92 0.62
C LYS A 30 -0.03 14.93 0.23
N ILE A 31 0.56 13.75 0.05
CA ILE A 31 1.98 13.62 -0.34
C ILE A 31 2.19 13.63 -1.86
N ASN A 32 1.14 13.88 -2.65
CA ASN A 32 1.17 13.80 -4.11
C ASN A 32 1.68 12.45 -4.63
N TYR A 33 1.20 11.36 -4.05
CA TYR A 33 1.53 10.01 -4.50
C TYR A 33 1.09 9.81 -5.95
N VAL A 34 2.03 9.42 -6.81
CA VAL A 34 1.85 9.44 -8.28
C VAL A 34 1.37 8.11 -8.87
N HIS A 35 1.47 7.01 -8.12
CA HIS A 35 1.11 5.70 -8.64
C HIS A 35 -0.39 5.46 -8.47
N PRO A 36 -1.08 4.91 -9.49
CA PRO A 36 -2.47 4.49 -9.34
C PRO A 36 -2.63 3.46 -8.22
N PHE A 37 -3.76 3.51 -7.53
CA PHE A 37 -4.14 2.53 -6.53
C PHE A 37 -5.64 2.29 -6.54
N ASN A 38 -6.04 1.10 -6.10
CA ASN A 38 -7.44 0.71 -5.96
C ASN A 38 -7.73 0.40 -4.49
N ILE A 39 -8.96 0.66 -4.06
CA ILE A 39 -9.44 0.31 -2.72
C ILE A 39 -10.49 -0.79 -2.86
N PHE A 40 -10.37 -1.83 -2.05
CA PHE A 40 -11.32 -2.94 -1.94
C PHE A 40 -11.76 -3.06 -0.48
N ASN A 41 -13.03 -3.35 -0.24
CA ASN A 41 -13.53 -3.67 1.09
C ASN A 41 -13.70 -5.18 1.23
N GLY A 42 -13.45 -5.71 2.43
CA GLY A 42 -13.54 -7.14 2.71
C GLY A 42 -13.88 -7.43 4.17
N VAL A 43 -14.16 -8.70 4.43
CA VAL A 43 -14.41 -9.24 5.77
C VAL A 43 -13.37 -10.31 6.07
N GLY A 44 -12.74 -10.24 7.24
CA GLY A 44 -11.72 -11.21 7.65
C GLY A 44 -12.34 -12.59 7.87
N GLY A 45 -11.86 -13.61 7.15
CA GLY A 45 -12.44 -14.95 7.26
C GLY A 45 -12.32 -15.59 8.65
N PHE A 46 -11.32 -15.20 9.45
CA PHE A 46 -11.16 -15.67 10.83
C PHE A 46 -11.89 -14.76 11.83
N SER A 47 -11.55 -13.47 11.86
CA SER A 47 -12.05 -12.53 12.86
C SER A 47 -13.46 -11.99 12.57
N HIS A 48 -13.96 -12.16 11.35
CA HIS A 48 -15.21 -11.58 10.84
C HIS A 48 -15.29 -10.05 10.95
N ASN A 49 -14.14 -9.39 11.12
CA ASN A 49 -14.06 -7.93 11.12
C ASN A 49 -13.93 -7.39 9.70
N GLU A 50 -14.58 -6.26 9.44
CA GLU A 50 -14.40 -5.51 8.19
C GLU A 50 -12.99 -4.90 8.10
N PHE A 51 -12.46 -4.83 6.89
CA PHE A 51 -11.20 -4.17 6.57
C PHE A 51 -11.21 -3.65 5.13
N GLY A 52 -10.32 -2.69 4.85
CA GLY A 52 -9.99 -2.26 3.50
C GLY A 52 -8.64 -2.79 3.05
N LYS A 53 -8.53 -3.10 1.76
CA LYS A 53 -7.28 -3.40 1.06
C LYS A 53 -7.02 -2.32 0.01
N ILE A 54 -5.87 -1.66 0.11
CA ILE A 54 -5.33 -0.80 -0.93
C ILE A 54 -4.34 -1.59 -1.77
N GLU A 55 -4.48 -1.52 -3.09
CA GLU A 55 -3.61 -2.22 -4.04
C GLU A 55 -2.96 -1.22 -4.99
N THR A 56 -1.63 -1.20 -5.05
CA THR A 56 -0.85 -0.30 -5.93
C THR A 56 0.35 -1.03 -6.52
N VAL A 57 0.90 -0.49 -7.61
CA VAL A 57 2.13 -0.98 -8.24
C VAL A 57 3.16 0.15 -8.23
N ALA A 58 4.29 -0.08 -7.58
CA ALA A 58 5.39 0.89 -7.47
C ALA A 58 6.75 0.23 -7.72
N LEU A 59 7.84 1.00 -7.71
CA LEU A 59 9.19 0.45 -7.77
C LEU A 59 9.60 -0.10 -6.41
N PHE A 60 10.41 -1.16 -6.41
CA PHE A 60 10.80 -1.85 -5.18
C PHE A 60 11.47 -0.92 -4.15
N PHE A 61 12.28 0.05 -4.58
CA PHE A 61 12.92 0.98 -3.65
C PHE A 61 11.95 1.98 -3.00
N GLU A 62 10.77 2.21 -3.60
CA GLU A 62 9.75 3.11 -3.05
C GLU A 62 8.93 2.43 -1.95
N ARG A 63 8.96 1.09 -1.87
CA ARG A 63 8.15 0.29 -0.95
C ARG A 63 8.24 0.78 0.49
N ASP A 64 9.46 0.99 1.00
CA ASP A 64 9.66 1.30 2.41
C ASP A 64 9.09 2.70 2.76
N ILE A 65 9.27 3.67 1.87
CA ILE A 65 8.69 5.02 2.01
C ILE A 65 7.16 4.96 1.97
N ILE A 66 6.58 4.17 1.05
CA ILE A 66 5.13 3.98 0.96
C ILE A 66 4.59 3.40 2.27
N LEU A 67 5.25 2.36 2.81
CA LEU A 67 4.84 1.73 4.06
C LEU A 67 4.98 2.68 5.26
N GLU A 68 6.00 3.54 5.30
CA GLU A 68 6.15 4.55 6.35
C GLU A 68 5.00 5.56 6.33
N GLU A 69 4.59 6.06 5.15
CA GLU A 69 3.45 6.96 5.00
C GLU A 69 2.13 6.31 5.43
N VAL A 70 1.93 5.03 5.08
CA VAL A 70 0.80 4.23 5.56
C VAL A 70 0.83 4.15 7.09
N LYS A 71 1.99 3.85 7.68
CA LYS A 71 2.15 3.66 9.13
C LYS A 71 2.00 4.95 9.95
N LYS A 72 2.15 6.12 9.33
CA LYS A 72 1.80 7.42 9.94
C LYS A 72 0.28 7.55 10.17
N VAL A 73 -0.53 6.90 9.33
CA VAL A 73 -2.00 6.88 9.45
C VAL A 73 -2.46 5.72 10.32
N ASP A 74 -1.99 4.51 10.02
CA ASP A 74 -2.37 3.30 10.73
C ASP A 74 -1.13 2.46 11.06
N LYS A 75 -0.69 2.55 12.31
CA LYS A 75 0.45 1.78 12.83
C LYS A 75 0.24 0.27 12.73
N SER A 76 -1.02 -0.19 12.69
CA SER A 76 -1.37 -1.60 12.64
C SER A 76 -1.57 -2.16 11.22
N ALA A 77 -1.55 -1.33 10.17
CA ALA A 77 -1.70 -1.78 8.78
C ALA A 77 -0.61 -2.80 8.37
N TRP A 78 -0.92 -3.74 7.47
CA TRP A 78 0.04 -4.78 7.03
C TRP A 78 -0.02 -5.07 5.54
#